data_AF-X1GZ02-F1
#
_entry.id   AF-X1GZ02-F1
#
_cell.length_a   1.000
_cell.length_b   1.000
_cell.length_c   1.000
_cell.angle_alpha   90.00
_cell.angle_beta   90.00
_cell.angle_gamma   90.00
#
_symmetry.space_group_name_H-M   'P 1'
#
loop_
_entity.id
_entity.type
_entity.pdbx_description
1 polymer ?
#
loop_
_entity_poly.entity_id
_entity_poly.type
_entity_poly.pdbx_seq_one_letter_code
_entity_poly.pdbx_strand_id
1 'polypeptide(L)'
;EEEKIGDRGLLLNMAVESLGSPGIMVNPDIAARTSCRCYTYEGKPAICYSKGIIGSMSKGQIEAYCNPLIEIGESKRVREFKEAAAEAKKEIEGIPRGERLEPWLKAMSASLKKRGIEI
;
A
#
# COMPACT_ATOMS: atom_id res chain seq x y z
N GLU A 1 7.25 11.24 35.31
CA GLU A 1 6.65 12.23 34.42
C GLU A 1 6.25 11.53 33.14
N GLU A 2 4.95 11.51 32.85
CA GLU A 2 4.41 10.96 31.60
C GLU A 2 4.50 12.04 30.53
N GLU A 3 5.30 11.79 29.50
CA GLU A 3 5.50 12.68 28.38
C GLU A 3 4.23 12.67 27.51
N LYS A 4 3.40 13.72 27.66
CA LYS A 4 2.25 13.96 26.79
C LYS A 4 2.76 14.16 25.36
N ILE A 5 2.58 13.15 24.52
CA ILE A 5 2.76 13.25 23.07
C ILE A 5 1.77 14.32 22.59
N GLY A 6 2.31 15.53 22.42
CA GLY A 6 1.55 16.67 21.94
C GLY A 6 0.90 16.34 20.61
N ASP A 7 -0.32 16.86 20.47
CA ASP A 7 -1.21 16.89 19.33
C ASP A 7 -0.54 17.50 18.08
N ARG A 8 0.51 16.84 17.58
CA ARG A 8 1.12 17.11 16.29
C ARG A 8 0.30 16.33 15.28
N GLY A 9 -0.81 16.93 14.86
CA GLY A 9 -1.58 16.44 13.72
C GLY A 9 -0.60 16.16 12.58
N LEU A 10 -0.33 14.87 12.31
CA LEU A 10 0.39 14.46 11.13
C LEU A 10 -0.42 15.02 9.95
N LEU A 11 0.18 15.90 9.16
CA LEU A 11 -0.41 16.31 7.90
C LEU A 11 -0.72 15.02 7.14
N LEU A 12 -1.98 14.81 6.77
CA LEU A 12 -2.48 13.59 6.10
C LEU A 12 -1.57 13.18 4.91
N ASN A 13 -0.99 14.16 4.23
CA ASN A 13 -0.10 13.98 3.09
C ASN A 13 1.27 13.36 3.47
N MET A 14 1.74 13.51 4.71
CA MET A 14 3.00 12.94 5.21
C MET A 14 2.82 11.57 5.88
N ALA A 15 1.59 11.23 6.30
CA ALA A 15 1.28 9.92 6.88
C ALA A 15 1.59 8.76 5.91
N VAL A 16 1.45 9.02 4.60
CA VAL A 16 1.82 8.13 3.49
C VAL A 16 3.28 7.68 3.60
N GLU A 17 4.21 8.60 3.88
CA GLU A 17 5.64 8.33 3.91
C GLU A 17 6.09 7.65 5.21
N SER A 18 5.48 8.02 6.35
CA SER A 18 5.86 7.48 7.66
C SER A 18 5.21 6.13 7.99
N LEU A 19 3.99 5.88 7.52
CA LEU A 19 3.21 4.69 7.88
C LEU A 19 3.06 3.70 6.70
N GLY A 20 3.66 4.01 5.55
CA GLY A 20 3.54 3.19 4.35
C GLY A 20 2.15 3.22 3.73
N SER A 21 1.43 4.35 3.86
CA SER A 21 0.07 4.56 3.36
C SER A 21 -0.95 3.53 3.88
N PRO A 22 -1.21 3.50 5.20
CA PRO A 22 -2.30 2.69 5.73
C PRO A 22 -3.63 3.14 5.13
N GLY A 23 -4.56 2.20 4.99
CA GLY A 23 -5.90 2.50 4.54
C GLY A 23 -6.57 3.48 5.51
N ILE A 24 -7.35 4.42 5.01
CA ILE A 24 -8.06 5.39 5.84
C ILE A 24 -9.27 4.68 6.44
N MET A 25 -9.34 4.63 7.77
CA MET A 25 -10.50 4.09 8.47
C MET A 25 -11.65 5.08 8.42
N VAL A 26 -12.72 4.71 7.73
CA VAL A 26 -13.91 5.58 7.55
C VAL A 26 -15.07 5.09 8.41
N ASN A 27 -15.21 3.78 8.59
CA ASN A 27 -16.23 3.20 9.45
C ASN A 27 -15.68 1.98 10.21
N PRO A 28 -15.28 2.16 11.48
CA PRO A 28 -14.72 1.09 12.31
C PRO A 28 -15.68 -0.09 12.51
N ASP A 29 -16.97 0.18 12.73
CA ASP A 29 -17.97 -0.86 12.97
C ASP A 29 -18.17 -1.77 11.76
N ILE A 30 -18.20 -1.18 10.56
CA ILE A 30 -18.26 -1.94 9.30
C ILE A 30 -16.96 -2.72 9.09
N ALA A 31 -15.81 -2.11 9.35
CA ALA A 31 -14.52 -2.77 9.19
C ALA A 31 -14.38 -3.99 10.11
N ALA A 32 -14.84 -3.90 11.35
CA ALA A 32 -14.77 -4.98 12.34
C ALA A 32 -15.70 -6.16 12.04
N ARG A 33 -16.85 -5.93 11.39
CA ARG A 33 -17.86 -6.97 11.11
C ARG A 33 -17.78 -7.59 9.72
N THR A 34 -16.91 -7.08 8.85
CA THR A 34 -16.81 -7.55 7.46
C THR A 34 -15.47 -8.21 7.21
N SER A 35 -15.50 -9.32 6.47
CA SER A 35 -14.27 -10.04 6.12
C SER A 35 -13.38 -9.20 5.21
N CYS A 36 -12.08 -9.23 5.47
CA CYS A 36 -11.09 -8.66 4.59
C CYS A 36 -10.94 -9.51 3.33
N ARG A 37 -10.65 -8.85 2.22
CA ARG A 37 -10.27 -9.50 0.96
C ARG A 37 -8.85 -9.12 0.61
N CYS A 38 -8.03 -10.11 0.29
CA CYS A 38 -6.62 -9.92 -0.02
C CYS A 38 -6.24 -10.54 -1.36
N TYR A 39 -5.74 -9.72 -2.27
CA TYR A 39 -5.04 -10.23 -3.44
C TYR A 39 -3.70 -10.82 -3.01
N THR A 40 -3.37 -11.99 -3.55
CA THR A 40 -2.07 -12.63 -3.33
C THR A 40 -1.08 -12.26 -4.42
N TYR A 41 0.21 -12.27 -4.10
CA TYR A 41 1.31 -12.17 -5.05
C TYR A 41 2.39 -13.13 -4.55
N GLU A 42 2.89 -14.02 -5.43
CA GLU A 42 3.85 -15.08 -5.05
C GLU A 42 3.38 -15.91 -3.82
N GLY A 43 2.08 -16.22 -3.76
CA GLY A 43 1.49 -17.02 -2.66
C GLY A 43 1.39 -16.30 -1.31
N LYS A 44 1.57 -14.97 -1.26
CA LYS A 44 1.44 -14.17 -0.04
C LYS A 44 0.41 -13.07 -0.19
N PRO A 45 -0.36 -12.71 0.86
CA PRO A 45 -1.22 -11.53 0.85
C PRO A 45 -0.41 -10.27 0.52
N ALA A 46 -0.83 -9.54 -0.51
CA ALA A 46 -0.10 -8.39 -1.03
C ALA A 46 -0.91 -7.09 -0.94
N ILE A 47 -2.19 -7.12 -1.30
CA ILE A 47 -3.09 -5.97 -1.23
C ILE A 47 -4.38 -6.40 -0.57
N CYS A 48 -4.61 -5.94 0.66
CA CYS A 48 -5.79 -6.22 1.45
C CYS A 48 -6.69 -5.00 1.58
N TYR A 49 -8.00 -5.23 1.57
CA TYR A 49 -9.02 -4.21 1.76
C TYR A 49 -10.23 -4.79 2.51
N SER A 50 -10.93 -3.93 3.26
CA SER A 50 -12.17 -4.25 3.98
C SER A 50 -13.20 -3.16 3.78
N LYS A 51 -14.49 -3.48 3.94
CA LYS A 51 -15.53 -2.44 3.89
C LYS A 51 -15.34 -1.52 5.10
N GLY A 52 -15.46 -0.21 4.90
CA GLY A 52 -15.19 0.78 5.96
C GLY A 52 -13.74 1.24 6.05
N ILE A 53 -12.84 0.72 5.20
CA ILE A 53 -11.47 1.22 5.03
C ILE A 53 -11.26 1.59 3.56
N ILE A 54 -10.75 2.79 3.30
CA ILE A 54 -10.41 3.27 1.95
C ILE A 54 -8.92 3.07 1.71
N GLY A 55 -8.58 2.40 0.60
CA GLY A 55 -7.19 2.11 0.22
C GLY A 55 -6.69 0.75 0.73
N SER A 56 -5.41 0.47 0.46
CA SER A 56 -4.75 -0.76 0.90
C SER A 56 -4.42 -0.71 2.38
N MET A 57 -4.75 -1.77 3.10
CA MET A 57 -4.47 -1.87 4.54
C MET A 57 -2.99 -2.11 4.81
N SER A 58 -2.45 -1.47 5.85
CA SER A 58 -1.11 -1.79 6.37
C SER A 58 -1.10 -3.12 7.12
N LYS A 59 0.08 -3.67 7.42
CA LYS A 59 0.20 -4.93 8.19
C LYS A 59 -0.52 -4.88 9.53
N GLY A 60 -0.34 -3.79 10.30
CA GLY A 60 -1.02 -3.64 11.58
C GLY A 60 -2.55 -3.53 11.46
N GLN A 61 -3.05 -2.93 10.38
CA GLN A 61 -4.50 -2.90 10.11
C GLN A 61 -5.04 -4.28 9.72
N ILE A 62 -4.26 -5.06 8.96
CA ILE A 62 -4.62 -6.43 8.61
C ILE A 62 -4.72 -7.27 9.89
N GLU A 63 -3.72 -7.20 10.75
CA GLU A 63 -3.69 -7.93 12.03
C GLU A 63 -4.86 -7.55 12.95
N ALA A 64 -5.21 -6.26 13.00
CA ALA A 64 -6.27 -5.76 13.87
C ALA A 64 -7.70 -6.07 13.37
N TYR A 65 -7.93 -6.05 12.05
CA TYR A 65 -9.29 -6.07 11.50
C TYR A 65 -9.60 -7.29 10.61
N CYS A 66 -8.61 -8.03 10.12
CA CYS A 66 -8.84 -9.10 9.15
C CYS A 66 -9.03 -10.48 9.79
N ASN A 67 -10.13 -10.63 10.53
CA ASN A 67 -10.58 -11.90 11.11
C ASN A 67 -12.04 -12.18 10.72
N PRO A 68 -12.35 -12.94 9.66
CA PRO A 68 -11.45 -13.73 8.81
C PRO A 68 -10.86 -12.96 7.61
N LEU A 69 -9.67 -13.38 7.18
CA LEU A 69 -9.00 -12.95 5.94
C LEU A 69 -9.37 -13.90 4.80
N ILE A 70 -9.90 -13.37 3.71
CA ILE A 70 -10.24 -14.14 2.50
C ILE A 70 -9.23 -13.83 1.41
N GLU A 71 -8.48 -14.85 1.00
CA GLU A 71 -7.62 -14.75 -0.17
C GLU A 71 -8.46 -14.87 -1.44
N ILE A 72 -8.39 -13.85 -2.29
CA ILE A 72 -9.12 -13.82 -3.57
C ILE A 72 -8.23 -14.25 -4.75
N GLY A 73 -7.02 -14.72 -4.46
CA GLY A 73 -6.04 -15.18 -5.44
C GLY A 73 -5.20 -14.07 -6.04
N GLU A 74 -4.40 -14.44 -7.04
CA GLU A 74 -3.50 -13.52 -7.71
C GLU A 74 -4.25 -12.65 -8.72
N SER A 75 -4.08 -11.33 -8.60
CA SER A 75 -4.58 -10.39 -9.59
C SER A 75 -3.49 -10.10 -10.60
N LYS A 76 -3.79 -10.29 -11.89
CA LYS A 76 -2.91 -9.93 -13.01
C LYS A 76 -2.41 -8.48 -12.88
N ARG A 77 -3.31 -7.55 -12.56
CA ARG A 77 -2.96 -6.13 -12.39
C ARG A 77 -2.01 -5.92 -11.21
N VAL A 78 -2.23 -6.62 -10.09
CA VAL A 78 -1.35 -6.52 -8.91
C VAL A 78 0.03 -7.09 -9.23
N ARG A 79 0.09 -8.24 -9.91
CA ARG A 79 1.34 -8.86 -10.36
C ARG A 79 2.13 -7.93 -11.28
N GLU A 80 1.50 -7.45 -12.35
CA GLU A 80 2.13 -6.54 -13.33
C GLU A 80 2.61 -5.23 -12.68
N PHE A 81 1.84 -4.69 -11.73
CA PHE A 81 2.25 -3.51 -10.96
C PHE A 81 3.47 -3.81 -10.07
N LYS A 82 3.50 -4.95 -9.38
CA LYS A 82 4.64 -5.35 -8.53
C LYS A 82 5.91 -5.58 -9.34
N GLU A 83 5.79 -6.23 -10.49
CA GLU A 83 6.89 -6.42 -11.43
C GLU A 83 7.42 -5.08 -11.96
N ALA A 84 6.52 -4.16 -12.35
CA ALA A 84 6.91 -2.82 -12.79
C ALA A 84 7.64 -2.03 -11.68
N ALA A 85 7.14 -2.11 -10.45
CA ALA A 85 7.78 -1.48 -9.30
C ALA A 85 9.17 -2.05 -9.01
N ALA A 86 9.36 -3.36 -9.19
CA ALA A 86 10.65 -4.01 -9.03
C ALA A 86 11.64 -3.61 -10.15
N GLU A 87 11.18 -3.53 -11.39
CA GLU A 87 11.98 -3.03 -12.54
C GLU A 87 12.44 -1.58 -12.28
N ALA A 88 11.50 -0.68 -11.95
CA ALA A 88 11.80 0.71 -11.66
C ALA A 88 12.75 0.89 -10.46
N LYS A 89 12.61 0.06 -9.42
CA LYS A 89 13.49 0.10 -8.25
C LYS A 89 14.95 -0.25 -8.59
N LYS A 90 15.16 -1.22 -9.50
CA LYS A 90 16.51 -1.58 -9.99
C LYS A 90 17.13 -0.44 -10.79
N GLU A 91 16.34 0.22 -11.63
CA GLU A 91 16.81 1.33 -12.49
C GLU A 91 17.34 2.52 -11.67
N ILE A 92 16.73 2.80 -10.52
CA ILE A 92 17.11 3.93 -9.66
C ILE A 92 18.08 3.57 -8.53
N GLU A 93 18.53 2.32 -8.45
CA GLU A 93 19.27 1.82 -7.28
C GLU A 93 20.56 2.63 -7.01
N GLY A 94 21.21 3.09 -8.08
CA GLY A 94 22.41 3.92 -8.04
C GLY A 94 22.19 5.40 -7.70
N ILE A 95 20.94 5.88 -7.62
CA ILE A 95 20.63 7.29 -7.32
C ILE A 95 20.68 7.51 -5.80
N PRO A 96 21.22 8.62 -5.26
CA PRO A 96 21.19 8.92 -3.83
C PRO A 96 19.76 8.97 -3.24
N ARG A 97 19.62 8.62 -1.96
CA ARG A 97 18.34 8.80 -1.25
C ARG A 97 18.01 10.30 -1.18
N GLY A 98 16.75 10.67 -1.42
CA GLY A 98 16.30 12.06 -1.53
C GLY A 98 16.07 12.51 -2.98
N GLU A 99 16.83 11.96 -3.94
CA GLU A 99 16.70 12.30 -5.37
C GLU A 99 15.94 11.23 -6.17
N ARG A 100 15.43 10.19 -5.49
CA ARG A 100 14.86 8.99 -6.13
C ARG A 100 13.43 9.15 -6.62
N LEU A 101 12.66 10.11 -6.08
CA LEU A 101 11.21 10.15 -6.31
C LEU A 101 10.87 10.40 -7.79
N GLU A 102 11.36 11.48 -8.39
CA GLU A 102 11.08 11.78 -9.80
C GLU A 102 11.63 10.71 -10.76
N PRO A 103 12.87 10.22 -10.63
CA PRO A 103 13.36 9.11 -11.43
C PRO A 103 12.51 7.84 -11.27
N TRP A 104 12.08 7.53 -10.05
CA TRP A 104 11.22 6.38 -9.79
C TRP A 104 9.88 6.52 -10.50
N LEU A 105 9.23 7.68 -10.41
CA LEU A 105 7.95 7.95 -11.08
C LEU A 105 8.08 7.84 -12.61
N LYS A 106 9.18 8.33 -13.18
CA LYS A 106 9.46 8.21 -14.62
C LYS A 106 9.65 6.75 -15.04
N ALA A 107 10.50 6.00 -14.33
CA ALA A 107 10.76 4.59 -14.60
C ALA A 107 9.49 3.74 -14.43
N MET A 108 8.72 3.99 -13.37
CA MET A 108 7.46 3.31 -13.08
C MET A 108 6.43 3.59 -14.18
N SER A 109 6.27 4.85 -14.60
CA SER A 109 5.35 5.22 -15.69
C SER A 109 5.72 4.53 -17.00
N ALA A 110 7.01 4.50 -17.36
CA ALA A 110 7.48 3.78 -18.54
C ALA A 110 7.21 2.27 -18.45
N SER A 111 7.49 1.66 -17.29
CA SER A 111 7.31 0.23 -17.05
C SER A 111 5.83 -0.20 -17.07
N LEU A 112 4.93 0.62 -16.53
CA LEU A 112 3.48 0.39 -16.57
C LEU A 112 2.90 0.56 -17.98
N LYS A 113 3.35 1.56 -18.75
CA LYS A 113 2.95 1.76 -20.15
C LYS A 113 3.28 0.54 -21.03
N LYS A 114 4.47 -0.07 -20.86
CA LYS A 114 4.85 -1.31 -21.57
C LYS A 114 3.86 -2.47 -21.31
N ARG A 115 3.17 -2.45 -20.17
CA ARG A 115 2.22 -3.47 -19.73
C ARG A 115 0.76 -3.11 -20.05
N GLY A 116 0.52 -1.99 -20.74
CA GLY A 116 -0.84 -1.52 -21.07
C GLY A 116 -1.64 -1.05 -19.85
N ILE A 117 -0.96 -0.71 -18.75
CA ILE A 117 -1.60 -0.17 -17.55
C ILE A 117 -1.55 1.36 -17.63
N GLU A 118 -2.71 1.98 -17.86
CA GLU A 118 -2.87 3.43 -17.74
C GLU A 118 -2.91 3.84 -16.25
N ILE A 119 -2.29 4.98 -15.96
CA ILE A 119 -2.12 5.56 -14.62
C ILE A 119 -2.94 6.85 -14.56
#